data_AF-A0A137NPG4-F1
#
_entry.id   AF-A0A137NPG4-F1
#
_cell.length_a   1.000
_cell.length_b   1.000
_cell.length_c   1.000
_cell.angle_alpha   90.00
_cell.angle_beta   90.00
_cell.angle_gamma   90.00
#
_symmetry.space_group_name_H-M   'P 1'
#
loop_
_entity.id
_entity.type
_entity.pdbx_description
1 polymer ?
#
loop_
_entity_poly.entity_id
_entity_poly.type
_entity_poly.pdbx_seq_one_letter_code
_entity_poly.pdbx_strand_id
1 'polypeptide(L)'
;NGSNNLNQFEIIAQSSKYATIKAKNFNKEESVRSLAECSSINGPLNEHLEKYHSSNSESNNFISNNPILDAEFFKCYCSYYELRNQYCYWVKKYLKYAKFISYIGKSHQGRDLFAIEITGTELNKDKKNIIYTSGQHAHKWISPATVAFITYNMLKDAESNI
;
A
#
# COMPACT_ATOMS: atom_id res chain seq x y z
N ASN A 1 35.97 -16.96 -9.19
CA ASN A 1 35.52 -15.84 -8.35
C ASN A 1 34.79 -14.79 -9.19
N GLY A 2 33.54 -15.06 -9.57
CA GLY A 2 32.68 -14.10 -10.26
C GLY A 2 31.86 -13.35 -9.23
N SER A 3 32.24 -12.12 -8.90
CA SER A 3 31.40 -11.27 -8.04
C SER A 3 30.11 -10.93 -8.79
N ASN A 4 28.98 -11.30 -8.18
CA ASN A 4 27.65 -10.93 -8.66
C ASN A 4 27.50 -9.39 -8.66
N ASN A 5 27.82 -8.77 -9.78
CA ASN A 5 27.63 -7.33 -10.04
C ASN A 5 26.15 -6.94 -10.25
N LEU A 6 25.21 -7.86 -10.02
CA LEU A 6 23.80 -7.72 -10.41
C LEU A 6 22.98 -6.75 -9.52
N ASN A 7 23.48 -6.28 -8.37
CA ASN A 7 22.69 -5.48 -7.41
C ASN A 7 23.35 -4.15 -7.00
N GLN A 8 23.95 -3.42 -7.93
CA GLN A 8 24.57 -2.12 -7.59
C GLN A 8 23.62 -0.92 -7.70
N PHE A 9 22.59 -1.03 -8.54
CA PHE A 9 21.59 0.00 -8.80
C PHE A 9 20.20 -0.63 -8.85
N GLU A 10 19.22 0.05 -8.29
CA GLU A 10 17.81 -0.33 -8.41
C GLU A 10 17.14 0.63 -9.39
N ILE A 11 16.61 0.11 -10.50
CA ILE A 11 15.85 0.92 -11.47
C ILE A 11 14.44 1.10 -10.92
N ILE A 12 14.07 2.35 -10.62
CA ILE A 12 12.77 2.71 -10.06
C ILE A 12 11.76 2.99 -11.18
N ALA A 13 12.20 3.66 -12.25
CA ALA A 13 11.40 3.95 -13.42
C ALA A 13 12.29 4.04 -14.67
N GLN A 14 11.74 3.70 -15.83
CA GLN A 14 12.43 3.81 -17.11
C GLN A 14 11.47 4.22 -18.21
N SER A 15 11.94 5.10 -19.08
CA SER A 15 11.29 5.50 -20.32
C SER A 15 12.31 5.44 -21.47
N SER A 16 11.89 5.78 -22.68
CA SER A 16 12.79 5.85 -23.83
C SER A 16 13.89 6.91 -23.70
N LYS A 17 13.69 7.93 -22.84
CA LYS A 17 14.60 9.08 -22.72
C LYS A 17 15.31 9.16 -21.37
N TYR A 18 14.69 8.63 -20.31
CA TYR A 18 15.18 8.80 -18.94
C TYR A 18 15.02 7.51 -18.14
N ALA A 19 15.94 7.30 -17.21
CA ALA A 19 15.83 6.28 -16.18
C ALA A 19 15.98 6.93 -14.79
N THR A 20 15.09 6.59 -13.88
CA THR A 20 15.22 6.91 -12.46
C THR A 20 15.85 5.71 -11.77
N ILE A 21 17.03 5.93 -11.21
CA ILE A 21 17.77 4.90 -10.49
C ILE A 21 17.99 5.31 -9.05
N LYS A 22 18.01 4.32 -8.16
CA LYS A 22 18.44 4.48 -6.79
C LYS A 22 19.88 3.99 -6.67
N ALA A 23 20.79 4.92 -6.38
CA ALA A 23 22.16 4.62 -6.05
C ALA A 23 22.28 4.19 -4.58
N LYS A 24 23.14 3.21 -4.29
CA LYS A 24 23.30 2.68 -2.94
C LYS A 24 24.04 3.64 -2.00
N ASN A 25 24.92 4.49 -2.53
CA ASN A 25 25.69 5.48 -1.78
C ASN A 25 26.26 6.55 -2.75
N PHE A 26 26.87 7.59 -2.18
CA PHE A 26 27.46 8.71 -2.94
C PHE A 26 28.51 8.27 -3.97
N ASN A 27 29.40 7.34 -3.64
CA ASN A 27 30.42 6.85 -4.59
C ASN A 27 29.78 6.21 -5.84
N LYS A 28 28.62 5.57 -5.67
CA LYS A 28 27.86 5.00 -6.79
C LYS A 28 27.07 6.05 -7.55
N GLU A 29 26.64 7.12 -6.90
CA GLU A 29 26.07 8.29 -7.58
C GLU A 29 27.11 8.94 -8.52
N GLU A 30 28.34 9.14 -8.04
CA GLU A 30 29.43 9.67 -8.87
C GLU A 30 29.74 8.78 -10.08
N SER A 31 29.69 7.45 -9.89
CA SER A 31 29.88 6.49 -10.98
C SER A 31 28.81 6.59 -12.07
N VAL A 32 27.60 7.06 -11.74
CA VAL A 32 26.52 7.26 -12.73
C VAL A 32 26.68 8.63 -13.39
N ARG A 33 27.05 9.65 -12.61
CA ARG A 33 27.31 11.01 -13.11
C ARG A 33 28.43 11.07 -14.15
N SER A 34 29.37 10.13 -14.12
CA SER A 34 30.42 10.02 -15.14
C SER A 34 29.93 9.37 -16.45
N LEU A 35 28.79 8.68 -16.44
CA LEU A 35 28.26 7.93 -17.59
C LEU A 35 27.12 8.66 -18.30
N ALA A 36 26.38 9.52 -17.59
CA ALA A 36 25.23 10.25 -18.12
C ALA A 36 24.98 11.56 -17.37
N GLU A 37 24.30 12.50 -18.04
CA GLU A 37 23.77 13.70 -17.38
C GLU A 37 22.72 13.31 -16.33
N CYS A 38 22.93 13.72 -15.08
CA CYS A 38 22.10 13.32 -13.95
C CYS A 38 21.71 14.52 -13.07
N SER A 39 20.42 14.58 -12.71
CA SER A 39 19.93 15.44 -11.63
C SER A 39 19.63 14.59 -10.39
N SER A 40 20.00 15.08 -9.19
CA SER A 40 19.53 14.45 -7.95
C SER A 40 18.08 14.84 -7.71
N ILE A 41 17.19 13.84 -7.65
CA ILE A 41 15.74 14.07 -7.47
C ILE A 41 15.41 14.24 -5.98
N ASN A 42 16.02 13.41 -5.14
CA ASN A 42 15.83 13.44 -3.70
C ASN A 42 17.21 13.47 -3.02
N GLY A 43 17.32 14.19 -1.90
CA GLY A 43 18.46 14.09 -0.99
C GLY A 43 18.57 12.70 -0.35
N PRO A 44 19.29 12.55 0.77
CA PRO A 44 19.46 11.27 1.44
C PRO A 44 18.10 10.59 1.70
N LEU A 45 17.87 9.44 1.07
CA LEU A 45 16.58 8.74 1.18
C LEU A 45 16.29 8.31 2.63
N ASN A 46 17.34 8.10 3.43
CA ASN A 46 17.20 7.74 4.84
C ASN A 46 16.47 8.82 5.63
N GLU A 47 16.70 10.11 5.36
CA GLU A 47 16.01 11.20 6.05
C GLU A 47 14.50 11.17 5.77
N HIS A 48 14.11 10.80 4.54
CA HIS A 48 12.71 10.66 4.16
C HIS A 48 12.07 9.44 4.83
N LEU A 49 12.80 8.32 4.90
CA LEU A 49 12.35 7.11 5.56
C LEU A 49 12.24 7.31 7.07
N GLU A 50 13.20 7.96 7.70
CA GLU A 50 13.19 8.28 9.13
C GLU A 50 12.01 9.19 9.47
N LYS A 51 11.80 10.27 8.71
CA LYS A 51 10.64 11.15 8.90
C LYS A 51 9.32 10.36 8.83
N TYR A 52 9.22 9.45 7.86
CA TYR A 52 8.06 8.59 7.68
C TYR A 52 7.89 7.58 8.83
N HIS A 53 8.99 6.95 9.27
CA HIS A 53 8.97 6.01 10.39
C HIS A 53 8.68 6.69 11.73
N SER A 54 9.18 7.92 11.94
CA SER A 54 8.87 8.73 13.13
C SER A 54 7.38 9.06 13.18
N SER A 55 6.80 9.56 12.07
CA SER A 55 5.36 9.83 12.00
C SER A 55 4.51 8.56 12.19
N ASN A 56 4.95 7.42 11.67
CA ASN A 56 4.27 6.14 11.89
C ASN A 56 4.50 5.58 13.31
N SER A 57 5.64 5.85 13.94
CA SER A 57 5.96 5.34 15.29
C SER A 57 5.12 6.00 16.38
N GLU A 58 4.79 7.29 16.21
CA GLU A 58 3.84 8.00 17.08
C GLU A 58 2.42 7.41 16.97
N SER A 59 2.04 6.85 15.81
CA SER A 59 0.80 6.08 15.64
C SER A 59 0.91 4.60 16.05
N ASN A 60 2.11 4.00 16.07
CA ASN A 60 2.34 2.55 16.27
C ASN A 60 2.35 2.08 17.74
N ASN A 61 2.13 2.97 18.72
CA ASN A 61 1.82 2.54 20.10
C ASN A 61 0.45 1.82 20.21
N PHE A 62 -0.29 1.68 19.10
CA PHE A 62 -1.51 0.92 19.00
C PHE A 62 -1.27 -0.49 18.41
N ILE A 63 -0.58 -1.38 19.15
CA ILE A 63 -1.01 -2.79 19.17
C ILE A 63 -2.25 -2.85 20.06
N SER A 64 -3.31 -2.17 19.61
CA SER A 64 -4.61 -2.21 20.24
C SER A 64 -5.53 -2.93 19.27
N ASN A 65 -6.37 -3.82 19.78
CA ASN A 65 -7.44 -4.43 18.99
C ASN A 65 -8.52 -3.42 18.56
N ASN A 66 -8.35 -2.13 18.88
CA ASN A 66 -9.27 -1.07 18.51
C ASN A 66 -8.93 -0.52 17.12
N PRO A 67 -9.95 -0.28 16.28
CA PRO A 67 -9.77 0.30 14.95
C PRO A 67 -9.20 1.72 15.04
N ILE A 68 -8.38 2.08 14.04
CA ILE A 68 -7.91 3.45 13.88
C ILE A 68 -9.13 4.29 13.47
N LEU A 69 -9.28 5.48 14.05
CA LEU A 69 -10.33 6.42 13.63
C LEU A 69 -10.22 6.66 12.12
N ASP A 70 -11.36 6.66 11.41
CA ASP A 70 -11.38 6.75 9.94
C ASP A 70 -10.55 7.95 9.42
N ALA A 71 -10.59 9.10 10.10
CA ALA A 71 -9.83 10.29 9.74
C ALA A 71 -8.32 10.16 10.00
N GLU A 72 -7.90 9.33 10.95
CA GLU A 72 -6.48 9.07 11.25
C GLU A 72 -5.91 7.98 10.35
N PHE A 73 -6.72 6.99 9.94
CA PHE A 73 -6.29 5.87 9.11
C PHE A 73 -5.67 6.32 7.79
N PHE A 74 -6.20 7.39 7.17
CA PHE A 74 -5.73 7.89 5.88
C PHE A 74 -4.57 8.89 5.95
N LYS A 75 -4.05 9.20 7.15
CA LYS A 75 -2.89 10.10 7.30
C LYS A 75 -1.55 9.41 7.07
N CYS A 76 -1.50 8.09 7.14
CA CYS A 76 -0.29 7.28 7.08
C CYS A 76 -0.47 6.04 6.19
N TYR A 77 0.62 5.43 5.70
CA TYR A 77 0.55 4.07 5.13
C TYR A 77 0.58 3.03 6.25
N CYS A 78 -0.35 2.10 6.16
CA CYS A 78 -0.58 1.06 7.15
C CYS A 78 0.19 -0.22 6.83
N SER A 79 0.56 -0.93 7.89
CA SER A 79 1.02 -2.32 7.81
C SER A 79 -0.11 -3.26 7.36
N TYR A 80 0.27 -4.48 6.99
CA TYR A 80 -0.68 -5.55 6.66
C TYR A 80 -1.74 -5.77 7.77
N TYR A 81 -1.32 -5.78 9.04
CA TYR A 81 -2.22 -6.07 10.16
C TYR A 81 -3.19 -4.92 10.44
N GLU A 82 -2.71 -3.68 10.40
CA GLU A 82 -3.56 -2.49 10.56
C GLU A 82 -4.61 -2.41 9.45
N LEU A 83 -4.18 -2.62 8.20
CA LEU A 83 -5.06 -2.60 7.04
C LEU A 83 -6.12 -3.70 7.15
N ARG A 84 -5.73 -4.93 7.52
CA ARG A 84 -6.68 -6.04 7.78
C ARG A 84 -7.66 -5.71 8.91
N ASN A 85 -7.17 -5.16 10.02
CA ASN A 85 -8.01 -4.81 11.17
C ASN A 85 -9.02 -3.70 10.82
N GLN A 86 -8.59 -2.69 10.06
CA GLN A 86 -9.48 -1.63 9.59
C GLN A 86 -10.59 -2.17 8.68
N TYR A 87 -10.23 -3.07 7.76
CA TYR A 87 -11.21 -3.73 6.90
C TYR A 87 -12.22 -4.58 7.68
N CYS A 88 -11.77 -5.34 8.68
CA CYS A 88 -12.66 -6.05 9.60
C CYS A 88 -13.61 -5.08 10.33
N TYR A 89 -13.11 -3.92 10.75
CA TYR A 89 -13.92 -2.90 11.42
C TYR A 89 -14.97 -2.30 10.48
N TRP A 90 -14.59 -1.88 9.27
CA TRP A 90 -15.54 -1.35 8.30
C TRP A 90 -16.62 -2.36 7.93
N VAL A 91 -16.27 -3.64 7.77
CA VAL A 91 -17.27 -4.69 7.53
C VAL A 91 -18.27 -4.79 8.68
N LYS A 92 -17.82 -4.73 9.94
CA LYS A 92 -18.72 -4.75 11.10
C LYS A 92 -19.61 -3.51 11.14
N LYS A 93 -19.07 -2.35 10.80
CA LYS A 93 -19.79 -1.06 10.76
C LYS A 93 -20.84 -1.01 9.64
N TYR A 94 -20.52 -1.59 8.48
CA TYR A 94 -21.34 -1.56 7.26
C TYR A 94 -21.83 -2.96 6.85
N LEU A 95 -22.27 -3.78 7.81
CA LEU A 95 -22.59 -5.20 7.60
C LEU A 95 -23.67 -5.44 6.54
N LYS A 96 -24.51 -4.44 6.28
CA LYS A 96 -25.56 -4.44 5.26
C LYS A 96 -24.99 -4.44 3.83
N TYR A 97 -23.78 -3.92 3.64
CA TYR A 97 -23.16 -3.72 2.32
C TYR A 97 -21.86 -4.48 2.13
N ALA A 98 -21.27 -4.98 3.21
CA ALA A 98 -19.91 -5.52 3.18
C ALA A 98 -19.81 -6.88 3.85
N LYS A 99 -18.98 -7.75 3.27
CA LYS A 99 -18.59 -9.03 3.85
C LYS A 99 -17.08 -9.18 3.82
N PHE A 100 -16.51 -9.55 4.97
CA PHE A 100 -15.10 -9.87 5.06
C PHE A 100 -14.87 -11.32 4.63
N ILE A 101 -14.06 -11.51 3.59
CA ILE A 101 -13.61 -12.82 3.14
C ILE A 101 -12.21 -13.01 3.73
N SER A 102 -12.13 -13.68 4.87
CA SER A 102 -10.90 -13.82 5.65
C SER A 102 -9.82 -14.65 4.97
N TYR A 103 -10.18 -15.42 3.95
CA TYR A 103 -9.28 -16.35 3.29
C TYR A 103 -9.67 -16.54 1.81
N ILE A 104 -8.75 -16.17 0.92
CA ILE A 104 -8.78 -16.49 -0.51
C ILE A 104 -7.50 -17.25 -0.95
N GLY A 105 -6.61 -17.56 -0.01
CA GLY A 105 -5.34 -18.23 -0.25
C GLY A 105 -4.27 -17.84 0.76
N LYS A 106 -3.04 -18.33 0.54
CA LYS A 106 -1.86 -18.02 1.34
C LYS A 106 -0.76 -17.38 0.51
N SER A 107 -0.05 -16.43 1.10
CA SER A 107 1.25 -15.97 0.58
C SER A 107 2.32 -17.05 0.77
N HIS A 108 3.46 -16.89 0.09
CA HIS A 108 4.63 -17.77 0.26
C HIS A 108 5.12 -17.87 1.72
N GLN A 109 4.97 -16.78 2.50
CA GLN A 109 5.34 -16.73 3.92
C GLN A 109 4.20 -17.19 4.86
N GLY A 110 3.12 -17.77 4.34
CA GLY A 110 2.03 -18.33 5.14
C GLY A 110 1.00 -17.32 5.68
N ARG A 111 1.09 -16.04 5.32
CA ARG A 111 0.05 -15.04 5.64
C ARG A 111 -1.21 -15.28 4.81
N ASP A 112 -2.37 -15.08 5.42
CA ASP A 112 -3.67 -15.11 4.73
C ASP A 112 -3.76 -14.01 3.69
N LEU A 113 -4.30 -14.35 2.52
CA LEU A 113 -4.82 -13.37 1.59
C LEU A 113 -6.31 -13.21 1.89
N PHE A 114 -6.77 -11.98 2.07
CA PHE A 114 -8.16 -11.66 2.36
C PHE A 114 -8.75 -10.75 1.30
N ALA A 115 -10.07 -10.69 1.25
CA ALA A 115 -10.82 -9.78 0.40
C ALA A 115 -12.00 -9.16 1.16
N ILE A 116 -12.54 -8.08 0.61
CA ILE A 116 -13.86 -7.59 0.97
C ILE A 116 -14.76 -7.71 -0.25
N GLU A 117 -15.95 -8.25 -0.03
CA GLU A 117 -17.05 -8.16 -0.96
C GLU A 117 -17.94 -6.98 -0.57
N ILE A 118 -18.20 -6.07 -1.51
CA ILE A 118 -19.11 -4.94 -1.34
C ILE A 118 -20.27 -5.13 -2.31
N THR A 119 -21.50 -5.05 -1.82
CA THR A 119 -22.70 -5.22 -2.65
C THR A 119 -23.85 -4.37 -2.12
N GLY A 120 -24.69 -3.87 -3.03
CA GLY A 120 -25.93 -3.18 -2.68
C GLY A 120 -26.97 -4.14 -2.09
N THR A 121 -27.97 -3.60 -1.40
CA THR A 121 -28.99 -4.39 -0.67
C THR A 121 -30.06 -5.03 -1.54
N GLU A 122 -30.15 -4.61 -2.79
CA GLU A 122 -31.11 -5.18 -3.72
C GLU A 122 -30.78 -6.65 -4.01
N LEU A 123 -31.81 -7.50 -3.94
CA LEU A 123 -31.75 -8.94 -4.20
C LEU A 123 -31.80 -9.23 -5.72
N ASN A 124 -31.03 -8.51 -6.52
CA ASN A 124 -30.85 -8.85 -7.92
C ASN A 124 -29.81 -9.96 -8.05
N LYS A 125 -30.20 -11.08 -8.65
CA LYS A 125 -29.36 -12.31 -8.76
C LYS A 125 -28.26 -12.20 -9.82
N ASP A 126 -28.38 -11.26 -10.77
CA ASP A 126 -27.45 -11.11 -11.90
C ASP A 126 -26.55 -9.88 -11.78
N LYS A 127 -25.88 -9.72 -10.64
CA LYS A 127 -24.90 -8.64 -10.45
C LYS A 127 -23.59 -8.98 -11.17
N LYS A 128 -23.11 -8.07 -12.01
CA LYS A 128 -21.76 -8.15 -12.56
C LYS A 128 -20.75 -7.78 -11.49
N ASN A 129 -19.65 -8.52 -11.42
CA ASN A 129 -18.60 -8.31 -10.44
C ASN A 129 -17.45 -7.49 -11.02
N ILE A 130 -16.92 -6.57 -10.21
CA ILE A 130 -15.70 -5.82 -10.49
C ILE A 130 -14.69 -6.22 -9.42
N ILE A 131 -13.48 -6.57 -9.83
CA ILE A 131 -12.38 -6.91 -8.92
C ILE A 131 -11.31 -5.84 -9.07
N TYR A 132 -10.92 -5.22 -7.96
CA TYR A 132 -9.77 -4.34 -7.88
C TYR A 132 -8.80 -4.84 -6.81
N THR A 133 -7.54 -5.00 -7.20
CA THR A 133 -6.47 -5.54 -6.36
C THR A 133 -5.35 -4.51 -6.17
N SER A 134 -4.65 -4.56 -5.05
CA SER A 134 -3.50 -3.69 -4.77
C SER A 134 -2.35 -4.47 -4.13
N GLY A 135 -1.20 -3.82 -3.97
CA GLY A 135 -0.07 -4.38 -3.22
C GLY A 135 0.70 -5.50 -3.92
N GLN A 136 0.51 -5.68 -5.24
CA GLN A 136 1.23 -6.67 -6.05
C GLN A 136 2.74 -6.41 -6.08
N HIS A 137 3.16 -5.15 -5.94
CA HIS A 137 4.55 -4.75 -5.79
C HIS A 137 4.75 -4.07 -4.43
N ALA A 138 5.63 -4.64 -3.60
CA ALA A 138 5.79 -4.26 -2.20
C ALA A 138 6.21 -2.80 -1.97
N HIS A 139 6.90 -2.16 -2.91
CA HIS A 139 7.33 -0.76 -2.81
C HIS A 139 6.26 0.26 -3.21
N LYS A 140 5.12 -0.18 -3.77
CA LYS A 140 4.04 0.71 -4.25
C LYS A 140 3.01 0.98 -3.16
N TRP A 141 3.43 1.60 -2.04
CA TRP A 141 2.59 1.78 -0.84
C TRP A 141 1.33 2.63 -1.06
N ILE A 142 1.33 3.51 -2.07
CA ILE A 142 0.14 4.27 -2.46
C ILE A 142 -0.99 3.36 -2.95
N SER A 143 -0.67 2.22 -3.59
CA SER A 143 -1.66 1.30 -4.15
C SER A 143 -2.63 0.72 -3.10
N PRO A 144 -2.18 0.08 -2.00
CA PRO A 144 -3.08 -0.40 -0.97
C PRO A 144 -3.84 0.73 -0.25
N ALA A 145 -3.22 1.90 -0.07
CA ALA A 145 -3.90 3.06 0.52
C ALA A 145 -5.06 3.56 -0.36
N THR A 146 -4.86 3.63 -1.68
CA THR A 146 -5.92 4.01 -2.63
C THR A 146 -7.08 3.01 -2.62
N VAL A 147 -6.81 1.70 -2.59
CA VAL A 147 -7.87 0.68 -2.53
C VAL A 147 -8.67 0.75 -1.23
N ALA A 148 -7.99 1.04 -0.10
CA ALA A 148 -8.67 1.28 1.17
C ALA A 148 -9.53 2.55 1.13
N PHE A 149 -9.04 3.62 0.50
CA PHE A 149 -9.79 4.87 0.35
C PHE A 149 -11.05 4.69 -0.50
N ILE A 150 -10.93 4.02 -1.67
CA ILE A 150 -12.08 3.71 -2.52
C ILE A 150 -13.11 2.88 -1.74
N THR A 151 -12.66 1.83 -1.06
CA THR A 151 -13.53 0.95 -0.27
C THR A 151 -14.29 1.73 0.81
N TYR A 152 -13.58 2.56 1.58
CA TYR A 152 -14.20 3.38 2.63
C TYR A 152 -15.28 4.32 2.08
N ASN A 153 -14.98 5.04 0.99
CA ASN A 153 -15.96 5.96 0.39
C ASN A 153 -17.17 5.20 -0.18
N MET A 154 -16.98 4.06 -0.86
CA MET A 154 -18.10 3.24 -1.33
C MET A 154 -19.04 2.81 -0.19
N LEU A 155 -18.49 2.41 0.96
CA LEU A 155 -19.29 2.03 2.12
C LEU A 155 -19.99 3.23 2.77
N LYS A 156 -19.28 4.36 2.91
CA LYS A 156 -19.83 5.58 3.47
C LYS A 156 -20.96 6.15 2.61
N ASP A 157 -20.78 6.18 1.30
CA ASP A 157 -21.76 6.68 0.34
C ASP A 157 -22.98 5.76 0.28
N ALA A 158 -22.80 4.44 0.36
CA ALA A 158 -23.91 3.49 0.41
C ALA A 158 -24.80 3.67 1.65
N GLU A 159 -24.22 4.03 2.80
CA GLU A 159 -24.95 4.31 4.03
C GLU A 159 -25.64 5.70 4.00
N SER A 160 -24.98 6.70 3.41
CA SER A 160 -25.44 8.10 3.45
C SER A 160 -26.51 8.43 2.40
N ASN A 161 -26.71 7.56 1.40
CA ASN A 161 -27.74 7.70 0.36
C ASN A 161 -29.09 7.04 0.76
N ILE A 162 -29.34 6.88 2.07
CA ILE A 162 -30.63 6.52 2.67
C ILE A 162 -31.14 7.73 3.45
#